data_AF-A0A7C7YI55-F1
#
_entry.id   AF-A0A7C7YI55-F1
#
_cell.length_a   1.000
_cell.length_b   1.000
_cell.length_c   1.000
_cell.angle_alpha   90.00
_cell.angle_beta   90.00
_cell.angle_gamma   90.00
#
_symmetry.space_group_name_H-M   'P 1'
#
loop_
_entity.id
_entity.type
_entity.pdbx_description
1 polymer ?
#
loop_
_entity_poly.entity_id
_entity_poly.type
_entity_poly.pdbx_seq_one_letter_code
_entity_poly.pdbx_strand_id
1 'polypeptide(L)'
;RLIAVPRPVRYARSFFGIVDLLSILPSFVSLVIPGSQSMLVIRALRLLRVFRVFKLARFLGEANILVVAMRASRHKIGVFLGTLCILVVIVGTLMFLIEGKTAGFTSIPEAMYWAIVTMTTVGYGDVVPQTAAGQILASVVMLIGYAIIAIPTGIMTAEIVSASRGPITTRSCPACLDEGHMASALYCKHCGESLAEN
;
A
#
# COMPACT_ATOMS: atom_id res chain seq x y z
N ARG A 1 1.92 16.65 23.77
CA ARG A 1 1.75 15.20 24.05
C ARG A 1 1.82 14.89 25.54
N LEU A 2 2.87 15.26 26.25
CA LEU A 2 2.99 15.00 27.70
C LEU A 2 1.83 15.57 28.55
N ILE A 3 1.25 16.72 28.16
CA ILE A 3 0.16 17.37 28.90
C ILE A 3 -1.20 16.65 28.75
N ALA A 4 -1.39 15.87 27.68
CA ALA A 4 -2.68 15.24 27.36
C ALA A 4 -2.73 13.73 27.70
N VAL A 5 -1.63 13.16 28.21
CA VAL A 5 -1.54 11.73 28.54
C VAL A 5 -1.81 11.54 30.04
N PRO A 6 -2.66 10.58 30.47
CA PRO A 6 -3.02 10.38 31.88
C PRO A 6 -1.83 10.10 32.81
N ARG A 7 -0.72 9.58 32.26
CA ARG A 7 0.52 9.26 33.00
C ARG A 7 1.76 9.78 32.26
N PRO A 8 2.12 11.06 32.41
CA PRO A 8 3.17 11.71 31.61
C PRO A 8 4.56 11.10 31.80
N VAL A 9 4.92 10.74 33.05
CA VAL A 9 6.25 10.19 33.38
C VAL A 9 6.48 8.81 32.74
N ARG A 10 5.44 7.97 32.70
CA ARG A 10 5.49 6.64 32.06
C ARG A 10 5.65 6.76 30.55
N TYR A 11 5.01 7.76 29.94
CA TYR A 11 5.15 8.05 28.51
C TYR A 11 6.54 8.60 28.16
N ALA A 12 7.08 9.52 28.98
CA ALA A 12 8.41 10.10 28.76
C ALA A 12 9.53 9.04 28.74
N ARG A 13 9.40 7.98 29.54
CA ARG A 13 10.35 6.84 29.59
C ARG A 13 10.02 5.70 28.62
N SER A 14 8.95 5.81 27.83
CA SER A 14 8.60 4.79 26.83
C SER A 14 9.46 4.92 25.58
N PHE A 15 9.58 3.83 24.79
CA PHE A 15 10.30 3.83 23.51
C PHE A 15 9.90 5.01 22.60
N PHE A 16 8.58 5.24 22.46
CA PHE A 16 8.05 6.34 21.65
C PHE A 16 8.32 7.73 22.26
N GLY A 17 8.37 7.84 23.59
CA GLY A 17 8.72 9.08 24.29
C GLY A 17 10.18 9.48 24.09
N ILE A 18 11.09 8.51 24.11
CA ILE A 18 12.52 8.70 23.85
C ILE A 18 12.74 9.12 22.39
N VAL A 19 12.06 8.47 21.44
CA VAL A 19 12.11 8.85 20.01
C VAL A 19 11.57 10.27 19.80
N ASP A 20 10.46 10.65 20.43
CA ASP A 20 9.90 12.01 20.30
C ASP A 20 10.88 13.05 20.86
N LEU A 21 11.50 12.77 22.01
CA LEU A 21 12.52 13.61 22.64
C LEU A 21 13.75 13.79 21.73
N LEU A 22 14.37 12.69 21.30
CA LEU A 22 15.55 12.71 20.41
C LEU A 22 15.28 13.44 19.09
N SER A 23 14.02 13.48 18.63
CA SER A 23 13.62 14.13 17.39
C SER A 23 13.46 15.67 17.50
N ILE A 24 13.31 16.20 18.72
CA ILE A 24 13.07 17.62 19.04
C ILE A 24 14.31 18.27 19.69
N LEU A 25 15.06 17.49 20.46
CA LEU A 25 16.24 17.92 21.22
C LEU A 25 17.31 18.66 20.37
N PRO A 26 17.62 18.24 19.13
CA PRO A 26 18.58 18.96 18.28
C PRO A 26 18.18 20.41 17.95
N SER A 27 16.87 20.70 17.86
CA SER A 27 16.37 22.05 17.59
C SER A 27 16.49 22.96 18.80
N PHE A 28 16.33 22.42 20.03
CA PHE A 28 16.49 23.18 21.26
C PHE A 28 17.97 23.45 21.58
N VAL A 29 18.84 22.46 21.40
CA VAL A 29 20.29 22.61 21.63
C VAL A 29 20.90 23.66 20.69
N SER A 30 20.40 23.74 19.45
CA SER A 30 20.84 24.75 18.48
C SER A 30 20.45 26.20 18.85
N LEU A 31 19.47 26.41 19.73
CA LEU A 31 19.01 27.74 20.15
C LEU A 31 19.79 28.27 21.36
N VAL A 32 20.26 27.37 22.23
CA VAL A 32 20.88 27.71 23.52
C VAL A 32 22.39 27.92 23.43
N ILE A 33 23.06 27.35 22.42
CA ILE A 33 24.53 27.46 22.25
C ILE A 33 24.89 28.17 20.94
N PRO A 34 24.80 29.51 20.86
CA PRO A 34 25.38 30.27 19.77
C PRO A 34 26.89 30.46 20.02
N GLY A 35 27.75 29.91 19.16
CA GLY A 35 29.13 30.40 19.03
C GLY A 35 30.31 29.49 19.42
N SER A 36 30.15 28.19 19.67
CA SER A 36 31.35 27.32 19.75
C SER A 36 31.82 26.90 18.35
N GLN A 37 33.14 26.87 18.13
CA GLN A 37 33.80 26.49 16.87
C GLN A 37 33.53 25.03 16.43
N SER A 38 32.68 24.31 17.15
CA SER A 38 32.17 22.97 16.85
C SER A 38 31.00 22.99 15.84
N MET A 39 31.04 23.86 14.82
CA MET A 39 29.99 23.93 13.79
C MET A 39 29.70 22.56 13.15
N LEU A 40 30.72 21.70 13.04
CA LEU A 40 30.58 20.32 12.55
C LEU A 40 29.72 19.44 13.46
N VAL A 41 29.90 19.50 14.79
CA VAL A 41 29.11 18.72 15.75
C VAL A 41 27.67 19.20 15.76
N ILE A 42 27.44 20.52 15.76
CA ILE A 42 26.08 21.09 15.69
C ILE A 42 25.38 20.73 14.37
N ARG A 43 26.11 20.68 13.25
CA ARG A 43 25.58 20.21 11.95
C ARG A 43 25.30 18.71 11.97
N ALA A 44 26.17 17.88 12.54
CA ALA A 44 25.97 16.44 12.66
C ALA A 44 24.77 16.09 13.56
N LEU A 45 24.53 16.86 14.63
CA LEU A 45 23.34 16.70 15.47
C LEU A 45 22.02 16.93 14.71
N ARG A 46 22.03 17.65 13.58
CA ARG A 46 20.84 17.76 12.71
C ARG A 46 20.49 16.43 12.04
N LEU A 47 21.45 15.52 11.85
CA LEU A 47 21.19 14.17 11.33
C LEU A 47 20.32 13.34 12.29
N LEU A 48 20.33 13.65 13.60
CA LEU A 48 19.42 13.03 14.56
C LEU A 48 17.93 13.31 14.24
N ARG A 49 17.63 14.30 13.39
CA ARG A 49 16.26 14.47 12.86
C ARG A 49 15.82 13.30 11.99
N VAL A 50 16.73 12.46 11.47
CA VAL A 50 16.37 11.20 10.80
C VAL A 50 15.56 10.29 11.72
N PHE A 51 15.76 10.36 13.04
CA PHE A 51 14.96 9.61 14.00
C PHE A 51 13.47 10.03 14.00
N ARG A 52 13.10 11.16 13.36
CA ARG A 52 11.69 11.49 13.07
C ARG A 52 11.02 10.44 12.19
N VAL A 53 11.75 9.70 11.36
CA VAL A 53 11.21 8.54 10.61
C VAL A 53 10.63 7.50 11.57
N PHE A 54 11.15 7.34 12.79
CA PHE A 54 10.52 6.44 13.76
C PHE A 54 9.17 6.95 14.27
N LYS A 55 8.76 8.20 14.00
CA LYS A 55 7.35 8.59 14.18
C LYS A 55 6.42 7.86 13.23
N LEU A 56 6.91 7.39 12.07
CA LEU A 56 6.15 6.55 11.15
C LEU A 56 5.76 5.22 11.81
N ALA A 57 6.52 4.78 12.83
CA ALA A 57 6.22 3.56 13.60
C ALA A 57 4.84 3.60 14.27
N ARG A 58 4.28 4.78 14.52
CA ARG A 58 2.91 4.92 15.05
C ARG A 58 1.82 4.52 14.06
N PHE A 59 2.13 4.55 12.76
CA PHE A 59 1.25 4.10 11.69
C PHE A 59 1.41 2.61 11.41
N LEU A 60 2.36 1.91 12.07
CA LEU A 60 2.52 0.46 11.93
C LEU A 60 1.27 -0.31 12.38
N GLY A 61 0.50 0.24 13.32
CA GLY A 61 -0.79 -0.34 13.73
C GLY A 61 -1.79 -0.39 12.56
N GLU A 62 -1.87 0.67 11.76
CA GLU A 62 -2.71 0.71 10.55
C GLU A 62 -2.09 -0.09 9.40
N ALA A 63 -0.75 -0.14 9.31
CA ALA A 63 -0.05 -0.97 8.34
C ALA A 63 -0.34 -2.47 8.53
N ASN A 64 -0.66 -2.93 9.74
CA ASN A 64 -1.06 -4.32 9.98
C ASN A 64 -2.32 -4.70 9.20
N ILE A 65 -3.29 -3.79 9.04
CA ILE A 65 -4.51 -4.04 8.26
C ILE A 65 -4.13 -4.29 6.79
N LEU A 66 -3.21 -3.49 6.26
CA LEU A 66 -2.69 -3.67 4.90
C LEU A 66 -1.94 -5.01 4.76
N VAL A 67 -1.12 -5.38 5.74
CA VAL A 67 -0.39 -6.66 5.73
C VAL A 67 -1.34 -7.86 5.78
N VAL A 68 -2.38 -7.79 6.61
CA VAL A 68 -3.42 -8.83 6.69
C VAL A 68 -4.18 -8.93 5.36
N ALA A 69 -4.61 -7.80 4.79
CA ALA A 69 -5.30 -7.76 3.51
C ALA A 69 -4.43 -8.29 2.34
N MET A 70 -3.13 -7.97 2.32
CA MET A 70 -2.18 -8.52 1.33
C MET A 70 -2.01 -10.04 1.48
N ARG A 71 -1.90 -10.55 2.72
CA ARG A 71 -1.80 -11.99 2.96
C ARG A 71 -3.08 -12.72 2.56
N ALA A 72 -4.25 -12.13 2.85
CA ALA A 72 -5.55 -12.67 2.45
C ALA A 72 -5.71 -12.71 0.92
N SER A 73 -5.25 -11.67 0.22
CA SER A 73 -5.33 -11.59 -1.24
C SER A 73 -4.23 -12.37 -1.99
N ARG A 74 -3.24 -12.96 -1.30
CA ARG A 74 -2.05 -13.58 -1.94
C ARG A 74 -2.39 -14.58 -3.05
N HIS A 75 -3.41 -15.42 -2.84
CA HIS A 75 -3.79 -16.44 -3.82
C HIS A 75 -4.48 -15.82 -5.03
N LYS A 76 -5.36 -14.83 -4.80
CA LYS A 76 -6.06 -14.09 -5.86
C LYS A 76 -5.07 -13.29 -6.71
N ILE A 77 -4.12 -12.61 -6.07
CA ILE A 77 -3.04 -11.88 -6.74
C ILE A 77 -2.12 -12.84 -7.49
N GLY A 78 -1.78 -13.99 -6.89
CA GLY A 78 -0.95 -15.01 -7.54
C GLY A 78 -1.57 -15.54 -8.83
N VAL A 79 -2.87 -15.86 -8.82
CA VAL A 79 -3.61 -16.26 -10.03
C VAL A 79 -3.60 -15.14 -11.08
N PHE A 80 -3.89 -13.91 -10.68
CA PHE A 80 -3.88 -12.75 -11.58
C PHE A 80 -2.51 -12.53 -12.24
N LEU A 81 -1.43 -12.54 -11.46
CA LEU A 81 -0.07 -12.40 -11.99
C LEU A 81 0.30 -13.57 -12.91
N GLY A 82 -0.13 -14.80 -12.58
CA GLY A 82 0.02 -15.96 -13.46
C GLY A 82 -0.66 -15.77 -14.82
N THR A 83 -1.91 -15.30 -14.83
CA THR A 83 -2.65 -14.96 -16.06
C THR A 83 -1.95 -13.85 -16.85
N LEU A 84 -1.44 -12.82 -16.17
CA LEU A 84 -0.68 -11.74 -16.80
C LEU A 84 0.59 -12.26 -17.47
N CYS A 85 1.35 -13.13 -16.80
CA CYS A 85 2.55 -13.74 -17.37
C CYS A 85 2.25 -14.55 -18.63
N ILE A 86 1.19 -15.37 -18.61
CA ILE A 86 0.76 -16.14 -19.78
C ILE A 86 0.39 -15.20 -20.93
N LEU A 87 -0.36 -14.15 -20.65
CA LEU A 87 -0.79 -13.17 -21.64
C LEU A 87 0.40 -12.42 -22.25
N VAL A 88 1.38 -12.02 -21.43
CA VAL A 88 2.64 -11.39 -21.88
C VAL A 88 3.42 -12.31 -22.81
N VAL A 89 3.52 -13.60 -22.50
CA VAL A 89 4.21 -14.57 -23.36
C VAL A 89 3.48 -14.70 -24.71
N ILE A 90 2.15 -14.79 -24.70
CA ILE A 90 1.35 -14.89 -25.95
C ILE A 90 1.52 -13.63 -26.78
N VAL A 91 1.29 -12.45 -26.20
CA VAL A 91 1.34 -11.17 -26.91
C VAL A 91 2.76 -10.85 -27.39
N GLY A 92 3.77 -11.08 -26.55
CA GLY A 92 5.17 -10.90 -26.94
C GLY A 92 5.57 -11.82 -28.10
N THR A 93 5.15 -13.09 -28.06
CA THR A 93 5.42 -14.02 -29.16
C THR A 93 4.71 -13.60 -30.44
N LEU A 94 3.44 -13.18 -30.38
CA LEU A 94 2.71 -12.68 -31.55
C LEU A 94 3.38 -11.42 -32.12
N MET A 95 3.79 -10.48 -31.29
CA MET A 95 4.44 -9.25 -31.76
C MET A 95 5.80 -9.54 -32.42
N PHE A 96 6.59 -10.45 -31.83
CA PHE A 96 7.84 -10.91 -32.44
C PHE A 96 7.60 -11.55 -33.82
N LEU A 97 6.53 -12.33 -33.99
CA LEU A 97 6.20 -12.95 -35.28
C LEU A 97 5.69 -11.95 -36.33
N ILE A 98 4.98 -10.90 -35.92
CA ILE A 98 4.41 -9.89 -36.82
C ILE A 98 5.48 -8.88 -37.28
N GLU A 99 6.24 -8.32 -36.34
CA GLU A 99 7.19 -7.24 -36.60
C GLU A 99 8.61 -7.73 -36.91
N GLY A 100 9.02 -8.83 -36.27
CA GLY A 100 10.36 -9.39 -36.40
C GLY A 100 11.48 -8.42 -36.00
N LYS A 101 12.71 -8.78 -36.40
CA LYS A 101 13.93 -8.03 -36.04
C LYS A 101 13.99 -6.61 -36.62
N THR A 102 13.26 -6.35 -37.70
CA THR A 102 13.30 -5.08 -38.43
C THR A 102 12.76 -3.89 -37.65
N ALA A 103 11.85 -4.12 -36.69
CA ALA A 103 11.26 -3.07 -35.87
C ALA A 103 11.78 -3.05 -34.41
N GLY A 104 12.92 -3.70 -34.15
CA GLY A 104 13.52 -3.75 -32.80
C GLY A 104 13.04 -4.90 -31.92
N PHE A 105 12.19 -5.81 -32.42
CA PHE A 105 11.82 -7.03 -31.71
C PHE A 105 12.85 -8.14 -32.03
N THR A 106 14.05 -8.07 -31.43
CA THR A 106 15.16 -8.96 -31.80
C THR A 106 15.00 -10.38 -31.25
N SER A 107 14.28 -10.52 -30.14
CA SER A 107 14.03 -11.79 -29.44
C SER A 107 12.66 -11.81 -28.76
N ILE A 108 12.14 -13.01 -28.47
CA ILE A 108 10.86 -13.18 -27.74
C ILE A 108 10.90 -12.48 -26.37
N PRO A 109 11.97 -12.58 -25.54
CA PRO A 109 12.04 -11.86 -24.27
C PRO A 109 11.95 -10.33 -24.40
N GLU A 110 12.50 -9.76 -25.48
CA GLU A 110 12.40 -8.33 -25.75
C GLU A 110 10.98 -7.92 -26.13
N ALA A 111 10.28 -8.76 -26.93
CA ALA A 111 8.87 -8.56 -27.23
C ALA A 111 7.96 -8.75 -26.00
N MET A 112 8.33 -9.64 -25.07
CA MET A 112 7.67 -9.77 -23.77
C MET A 112 7.88 -8.51 -22.92
N TYR A 113 9.09 -7.93 -22.92
CA TYR A 113 9.36 -6.66 -22.25
C TYR A 113 8.46 -5.54 -22.81
N TRP A 114 8.36 -5.43 -24.14
CA TRP A 114 7.42 -4.50 -24.78
C TRP A 114 5.97 -4.73 -24.33
N ALA A 115 5.52 -5.99 -24.29
CA ALA A 115 4.17 -6.34 -23.85
C ALA A 115 3.93 -5.93 -22.39
N ILE A 116 4.90 -6.12 -21.49
CA ILE A 116 4.82 -5.68 -20.09
C ILE A 116 4.71 -4.16 -20.02
N VAL A 117 5.61 -3.43 -20.67
CA VAL A 117 5.65 -1.94 -20.65
C VAL A 117 4.36 -1.35 -21.21
N THR A 118 3.78 -1.98 -22.24
CA THR A 118 2.53 -1.54 -22.87
C THR A 118 1.31 -1.87 -21.99
N MET A 119 1.20 -3.11 -21.48
CA MET A 119 0.07 -3.53 -20.64
C MET A 119 0.04 -2.81 -19.30
N THR A 120 1.20 -2.48 -18.73
CA THR A 120 1.32 -1.72 -17.49
C THR A 120 1.18 -0.22 -17.70
N THR A 121 0.87 0.23 -18.93
CA THR A 121 0.68 1.64 -19.30
C THR A 121 1.91 2.53 -19.05
N VAL A 122 3.10 1.94 -18.91
CA VAL A 122 4.36 2.67 -18.74
C VAL A 122 4.77 3.33 -20.05
N GLY A 123 4.75 2.56 -21.16
CA GLY A 123 4.91 3.10 -22.52
C GLY A 123 6.21 3.87 -22.76
N TYR A 124 7.39 3.31 -22.47
CA TYR A 124 8.67 3.98 -22.70
C TYR A 124 8.90 4.42 -24.15
N GLY A 125 8.33 3.71 -25.12
CA GLY A 125 8.44 4.05 -26.55
C GLY A 125 9.80 3.72 -27.17
N ASP A 126 10.61 2.91 -26.49
CA ASP A 126 11.90 2.40 -26.94
C ASP A 126 11.79 1.37 -28.08
N VAL A 127 10.74 0.54 -28.04
CA VAL A 127 10.35 -0.36 -29.13
C VAL A 127 8.87 -0.14 -29.44
N VAL A 128 8.53 0.05 -30.71
CA VAL A 128 7.13 0.28 -31.12
C VAL A 128 6.83 -0.43 -32.45
N PRO A 129 5.63 -1.02 -32.60
CA PRO A 129 5.24 -1.70 -33.83
C PRO A 129 5.13 -0.73 -35.01
N GLN A 130 5.69 -1.10 -36.15
CA GLN A 130 5.72 -0.29 -37.35
C GLN A 130 4.67 -0.75 -38.37
N THR A 131 4.31 -2.04 -38.35
CA THR A 131 3.32 -2.60 -39.27
C THR A 131 1.89 -2.29 -38.84
N ALA A 132 0.98 -2.19 -39.81
CA ALA A 132 -0.44 -2.00 -39.52
C ALA A 132 -1.02 -3.13 -38.65
N ALA A 133 -0.60 -4.38 -38.90
CA ALA A 133 -1.02 -5.53 -38.10
C ALA A 133 -0.52 -5.44 -36.65
N GLY A 134 0.75 -5.04 -36.45
CA GLY A 134 1.33 -4.83 -35.12
C GLY A 134 0.65 -3.68 -34.38
N GLN A 135 0.30 -2.60 -35.06
CA GLN A 135 -0.43 -1.46 -34.47
C GLN A 135 -1.85 -1.83 -34.06
N ILE A 136 -2.56 -2.64 -34.84
CA ILE A 136 -3.88 -3.17 -34.46
C ILE A 136 -3.77 -4.04 -33.21
N LEU A 137 -2.80 -4.97 -33.19
CA LEU A 137 -2.56 -5.82 -32.03
C LEU A 137 -2.22 -4.99 -30.79
N ALA A 138 -1.32 -4.01 -30.93
CA ALA A 138 -0.94 -3.11 -29.85
C ALA A 138 -2.14 -2.30 -29.31
N SER A 139 -3.02 -1.84 -30.19
CA SER A 139 -4.24 -1.12 -29.79
C SER A 139 -5.15 -1.99 -28.92
N VAL A 140 -5.36 -3.25 -29.29
CA VAL A 140 -6.13 -4.21 -28.49
C VAL A 140 -5.44 -4.47 -27.14
N VAL A 141 -4.12 -4.65 -27.16
CA VAL A 141 -3.31 -4.88 -25.95
C VAL A 141 -3.38 -3.70 -24.97
N MET A 142 -3.36 -2.46 -25.48
CA MET A 142 -3.50 -1.27 -24.64
C MET A 142 -4.87 -1.21 -23.93
N LEU A 143 -5.95 -1.57 -24.63
CA LEU A 143 -7.29 -1.65 -24.02
C LEU A 143 -7.37 -2.72 -22.94
N ILE A 144 -6.77 -3.89 -23.20
CA ILE A 144 -6.68 -4.99 -22.22
C ILE A 144 -5.86 -4.56 -21.00
N GLY A 145 -4.74 -3.87 -21.20
CA GLY A 145 -3.89 -3.34 -20.12
C GLY A 145 -4.66 -2.43 -19.16
N TYR A 146 -5.50 -1.54 -19.70
CA TYR A 146 -6.34 -0.67 -18.88
C TYR A 146 -7.33 -1.46 -18.00
N ALA A 147 -7.96 -2.50 -18.54
CA ALA A 147 -8.86 -3.38 -17.78
C ALA A 147 -8.13 -4.17 -16.68
N ILE A 148 -6.88 -4.57 -16.94
CA ILE A 148 -6.04 -5.36 -16.03
C ILE A 148 -5.68 -4.58 -14.76
N ILE A 149 -5.43 -3.26 -14.86
CA ILE A 149 -5.05 -2.41 -13.71
C ILE A 149 -6.16 -2.34 -12.64
N ALA A 150 -7.43 -2.46 -13.05
CA ALA A 150 -8.56 -2.41 -12.13
C ALA A 150 -8.65 -3.65 -11.21
N ILE A 151 -8.18 -4.81 -11.68
CA ILE A 151 -8.33 -6.09 -10.99
C ILE A 151 -7.56 -6.15 -9.65
N PRO A 152 -6.23 -5.90 -9.58
CA PRO A 152 -5.50 -5.97 -8.31
C PRO A 152 -5.98 -4.92 -7.32
N THR A 153 -6.32 -3.73 -7.81
CA THR A 153 -6.91 -2.65 -7.02
C THR A 153 -8.24 -3.09 -6.39
N GLY A 154 -9.12 -3.72 -7.17
CA GLY A 154 -10.40 -4.25 -6.69
C GLY A 154 -10.24 -5.38 -5.67
N ILE A 155 -9.34 -6.33 -5.94
CA ILE A 155 -9.02 -7.43 -5.01
C ILE A 155 -8.50 -6.87 -3.68
N MET A 156 -7.53 -5.96 -3.72
CA MET A 156 -6.98 -5.36 -2.51
C MET A 156 -8.02 -4.55 -1.74
N THR A 157 -8.83 -3.76 -2.44
CA THR A 157 -9.89 -2.97 -1.80
C THR A 157 -10.91 -3.86 -1.09
N ALA A 158 -11.31 -4.96 -1.72
CA ALA A 158 -12.23 -5.92 -1.11
C ALA A 158 -11.63 -6.56 0.15
N GLU A 159 -10.33 -6.90 0.15
CA GLU A 159 -9.67 -7.45 1.34
C GLU A 159 -9.41 -6.42 2.44
N ILE A 160 -9.16 -5.16 2.09
CA ILE A 160 -9.04 -4.09 3.09
C ILE A 160 -10.39 -3.85 3.76
N VAL A 161 -11.48 -3.83 2.99
CA VAL A 161 -12.84 -3.70 3.52
C VAL A 161 -13.20 -4.92 4.38
N SER A 162 -12.82 -6.14 3.96
CA SER A 162 -13.06 -7.36 4.75
C SER A 162 -12.27 -7.34 6.07
N ALA A 163 -10.99 -6.96 6.03
CA ALA A 163 -10.13 -6.85 7.21
C ALA A 163 -10.56 -5.71 8.16
N SER A 164 -11.26 -4.70 7.65
CA SER A 164 -11.82 -3.59 8.45
C SER A 164 -13.16 -3.94 9.09
N ARG A 165 -13.89 -4.93 8.55
CA ARG A 165 -15.09 -5.47 9.21
C ARG A 165 -14.62 -6.31 10.40
N GLY A 166 -14.91 -5.83 11.62
CA GLY A 166 -14.61 -6.54 12.86
C GLY A 166 -15.21 -7.96 12.89
N PRO A 167 -14.88 -8.77 13.92
CA PRO A 167 -15.34 -10.16 14.00
C PRO A 167 -16.87 -10.24 13.89
N ILE A 168 -17.36 -11.22 13.13
CA ILE A 168 -18.79 -11.50 13.00
C ILE A 168 -19.30 -11.91 14.39
N THR A 169 -20.21 -11.13 14.96
CA THR A 169 -20.83 -11.47 16.25
C THR A 169 -22.16 -12.19 16.04
N THR A 170 -22.41 -13.21 16.84
CA THR A 170 -23.71 -13.89 16.95
C THR A 170 -24.64 -13.20 17.96
N ARG A 171 -24.32 -11.97 18.40
CA ARG A 171 -25.18 -11.21 19.32
C ARG A 171 -26.45 -10.77 18.59
N SER A 172 -27.60 -11.18 19.12
CA SER A 172 -28.91 -10.64 18.80
C SER A 172 -29.33 -9.63 19.85
N CYS A 173 -30.14 -8.65 19.47
CA CYS A 173 -30.73 -7.71 20.41
C CYS A 173 -31.76 -8.41 21.31
N PRO A 174 -31.71 -8.24 22.64
CA PRO A 174 -32.66 -8.89 23.55
C PRO A 174 -34.10 -8.35 23.42
N ALA A 175 -34.29 -7.12 22.93
CA ALA A 175 -35.61 -6.51 22.81
C ALA A 175 -36.29 -6.74 21.45
N CYS A 176 -35.56 -6.56 20.34
CA CYS A 176 -36.13 -6.61 18.99
C CYS A 176 -35.63 -7.79 18.14
N LEU A 177 -34.73 -8.61 18.67
CA LEU A 177 -34.12 -9.77 17.98
C LEU A 177 -33.36 -9.41 16.70
N ASP A 178 -33.04 -8.13 16.49
CA ASP A 178 -32.20 -7.70 15.37
C ASP A 178 -30.78 -8.29 15.49
N GLU A 179 -30.19 -8.64 14.35
CA GLU A 179 -28.89 -9.32 14.26
C GLU A 179 -27.86 -8.48 13.47
N GLY A 180 -26.60 -8.92 13.50
CA GLY A 180 -25.52 -8.28 12.76
C GLY A 180 -25.13 -6.92 13.34
N HIS A 181 -25.02 -6.84 14.66
CA HIS A 181 -24.40 -5.72 15.35
C HIS A 181 -22.86 -5.78 15.18
N MET A 182 -22.20 -4.63 15.21
CA MET A 182 -20.74 -4.61 15.27
C MET A 182 -20.26 -5.19 16.60
N ALA A 183 -19.09 -5.84 16.62
CA ALA A 183 -18.53 -6.38 17.86
C ALA A 183 -18.33 -5.35 18.99
N SER A 184 -18.15 -4.08 18.63
CA SER A 184 -18.01 -2.97 19.56
C SER A 184 -19.32 -2.21 19.82
N ALA A 185 -20.47 -2.70 19.33
CA ALA A 185 -21.75 -2.02 19.52
C ALA A 185 -22.24 -2.18 20.96
N LEU A 186 -22.46 -1.05 21.64
CA LEU A 186 -23.06 -1.01 22.99
C LEU A 186 -24.58 -0.95 22.94
N TYR A 187 -25.16 -0.48 21.83
CA TYR A 187 -26.60 -0.30 21.65
C TYR A 187 -27.06 -0.89 20.32
N CYS A 188 -28.30 -1.36 20.28
CA CYS A 188 -28.93 -1.87 19.07
C CYS A 188 -29.12 -0.76 18.04
N LYS A 189 -28.68 -0.98 16.80
CA LYS A 189 -28.82 -0.05 15.67
C LYS A 189 -30.28 0.21 15.25
N HIS A 190 -31.20 -0.68 15.63
CA HIS A 190 -32.60 -0.62 15.23
C HIS A 190 -33.50 -0.03 16.33
N CYS A 191 -33.43 -0.56 17.56
CA CYS A 191 -34.31 -0.14 18.65
C CYS A 191 -33.61 0.67 19.76
N GLY A 192 -32.28 0.79 19.74
CA GLY A 192 -31.52 1.53 20.77
C GLY A 192 -31.32 0.80 22.09
N GLU A 193 -31.81 -0.45 22.24
CA GLU A 193 -31.63 -1.26 23.46
C GLU A 193 -30.15 -1.55 23.75
N SER A 194 -29.79 -1.67 25.03
CA SER A 194 -28.43 -2.02 25.43
C SER A 194 -28.07 -3.45 24.99
N LEU A 195 -26.89 -3.60 24.38
CA LEU A 195 -26.29 -4.87 24.00
C LEU A 195 -25.17 -5.31 24.98
N ALA A 196 -24.97 -4.55 26.06
CA ALA A 196 -24.02 -4.92 27.10
C ALA A 196 -24.51 -6.20 27.80
N GLU A 197 -23.66 -7.23 27.80
CA GLU A 197 -23.86 -8.45 28.59
C GLU A 197 -24.07 -8.07 30.06
N ASN A 198 -25.19 -8.50 30.63
CA ASN A 198 -25.29 -8.72 32.08
C ASN A 198 -24.45 -9.94 32.47
#